data_AF-A0A9E3GGS6-F1
#
_entry.id   AF-A0A9E3GGS6-F1
#
_cell.length_a   1.000
_cell.length_b   1.000
_cell.length_c   1.000
_cell.angle_alpha   90.00
_cell.angle_beta   90.00
_cell.angle_gamma   90.00
#
_symmetry.space_group_name_H-M   'P 1'
#
loop_
_entity.id
_entity.type
_entity.pdbx_description
1 polymer ?
#
loop_
_entity_poly.entity_id
_entity_poly.type
_entity_poly.pdbx_seq_one_letter_code
_entity_poly.pdbx_strand_id
1 'polypeptide(L)' 'MHYLVASVIDTVVNLAKRRGFVFPSGEIYGGTKSAWDYGPLGVELKENIKRQW' A
#
# COMPACT_ATOMS: atom_id res chain seq x y z
N MET A 1 15.35 13.16 23.16
CA MET A 1 15.21 11.86 22.47
C MET A 1 13.72 11.61 22.26
N HIS A 2 13.15 12.10 21.14
CA HIS A 2 11.75 11.82 20.79
C HIS A 2 11.68 10.37 20.28
N TYR A 3 10.90 9.53 20.94
CA TYR A 3 10.55 8.21 20.42
C TYR A 3 9.60 8.40 19.24
N LEU A 4 10.06 8.06 18.02
CA LEU A 4 9.24 8.05 16.82
C LEU A 4 8.29 6.86 16.91
N VAL A 5 7.12 7.06 17.53
CA VAL A 5 6.01 6.13 17.40
C VAL A 5 5.53 6.20 15.95
N ALA A 6 5.52 5.05 15.27
CA ALA A 6 5.00 4.96 13.91
C ALA A 6 3.56 5.48 13.87
N SER A 7 3.23 6.33 12.91
CA SER A 7 1.86 6.81 12.80
C SER A 7 0.92 5.65 12.45
N VAL A 8 -0.38 5.83 12.71
CA VAL A 8 -1.40 4.86 12.28
C VAL A 8 -1.32 4.65 10.76
N ILE A 9 -1.07 5.70 10.00
CA ILE A 9 -0.92 5.62 8.55
C ILE A 9 0.30 4.77 8.18
N ASP A 10 1.46 5.00 8.81
CA ASP A 10 2.67 4.19 8.55
C ASP A 10 2.42 2.71 8.86
N THR A 11 1.65 2.43 9.91
CA THR A 11 1.27 1.06 10.30
C THR A 11 0.42 0.40 9.23
N VAL A 12 -0.57 1.11 8.69
CA VAL A 12 -1.45 0.61 7.62
C VAL A 12 -0.66 0.39 6.33
N VAL A 13 0.17 1.36 5.93
CA VAL A 13 1.01 1.26 4.72
C VAL A 13 1.94 0.06 4.81
N ASN A 14 2.61 -0.12 5.96
CA ASN A 14 3.51 -1.25 6.19
C ASN A 14 2.78 -2.60 6.16
N LEU A 15 1.54 -2.66 6.65
CA LEU A 15 0.71 -3.87 6.58
C LEU A 15 0.31 -4.16 5.12
N ALA A 16 -0.18 -3.15 4.40
CA ALA A 16 -0.63 -3.29 3.02
C ALA A 16 0.50 -3.79 2.11
N LYS A 17 1.71 -3.25 2.26
CA LYS A 17 2.90 -3.70 1.52
C LYS A 17 3.29 -5.13 1.87
N ARG A 18 3.43 -5.45 3.17
CA ARG A 18 3.83 -6.80 3.64
C ARG A 18 2.86 -7.91 3.24
N ARG A 19 1.58 -7.58 3.06
CA ARG A 19 0.54 -8.52 2.67
C ARG A 19 0.29 -8.56 1.16
N GLY A 20 0.97 -7.74 0.36
CA GLY A 20 0.80 -7.71 -1.09
C GLY A 20 -0.51 -7.08 -1.55
N PHE A 21 -1.01 -6.07 -0.83
CA PHE A 21 -2.14 -5.25 -1.27
C PHE A 21 -1.70 -4.13 -2.22
N VAL A 22 -0.75 -3.30 -1.77
CA VAL A 22 -0.33 -2.10 -2.53
C VAL A 22 1.17 -1.89 -2.40
N PHE A 23 1.81 -1.50 -3.50
CA PHE A 23 3.23 -1.17 -3.59
C PHE A 23 3.42 0.26 -4.12
N PRO A 24 4.43 1.02 -3.64
CA PRO A 24 4.83 2.26 -4.27
C PRO A 24 5.27 2.01 -5.72
N SER A 25 4.73 2.77 -6.67
CA SER A 25 5.09 2.56 -8.07
C SER A 25 6.53 2.98 -8.34
N GLY A 26 7.25 2.20 -9.14
CA GLY A 26 8.65 2.48 -9.45
C GLY A 26 9.61 2.36 -8.26
N GLU A 27 9.27 1.59 -7.22
CA GLU A 27 10.09 1.45 -6.00
C GLU A 27 11.57 1.13 -6.29
N ILE A 28 11.85 0.24 -7.25
CA ILE A 28 13.23 -0.13 -7.64
C ILE A 28 14.01 1.00 -8.34
N TYR A 29 13.32 2.07 -8.75
CA TYR A 29 13.88 3.24 -9.42
C TYR A 29 13.80 4.51 -8.57
N GLY A 30 13.56 4.39 -7.26
CA GLY A 30 13.46 5.54 -6.34
C GLY A 30 12.04 6.05 -6.12
N GLY A 31 11.03 5.40 -6.71
CA GLY A 31 9.62 5.65 -6.46
C GLY A 31 9.05 6.82 -7.27
N THR A 32 7.83 6.63 -7.76
CA THR A 32 7.02 7.67 -8.40
C THR A 32 6.04 8.23 -7.38
N LYS A 33 6.07 9.54 -7.14
CA LYS A 33 5.10 10.19 -6.25
C LYS A 33 3.69 10.05 -6.81
N SER A 34 2.74 9.84 -5.92
CA SER A 34 1.31 9.78 -6.25
C SER A 34 0.90 8.63 -7.18
N ALA A 35 1.74 7.61 -7.33
CA ALA A 35 1.45 6.42 -8.10
C ALA A 35 1.67 5.15 -7.26
N TRP A 36 0.74 4.20 -7.39
CA TRP A 36 0.73 2.95 -6.63
C TRP A 36 0.29 1.79 -7.51
N ASP A 37 0.94 0.64 -7.29
CA ASP A 37 0.66 -0.61 -7.97
C ASP A 37 -0.08 -1.56 -7.04
N TYR A 38 -1.19 -2.15 -7.51
CA TYR A 38 -1.94 -3.14 -6.75
C TYR A 38 -1.27 -4.51 -6.86
N GLY A 39 -0.96 -5.11 -5.71
CA GLY A 39 -0.49 -6.49 -5.63
C GLY A 39 -1.62 -7.52 -5.80
N PRO A 40 -1.31 -8.82 -5.72
CA PRO A 40 -2.30 -9.89 -5.93
C PRO A 40 -3.56 -9.74 -5.08
N LEU A 41 -3.41 -9.54 -3.75
CA LEU A 41 -4.55 -9.34 -2.86
C LEU A 41 -5.21 -7.96 -3.03
N GLY A 42 -4.46 -6.97 -3.51
CA GLY A 42 -4.98 -5.64 -3.81
C GLY A 42 -5.93 -5.63 -5.00
N VAL A 43 -5.59 -6.38 -6.05
CA VAL A 43 -6.46 -6.54 -7.22
C VAL A 43 -7.75 -7.23 -6.82
N GLU A 44 -7.69 -8.36 -6.11
CA GLU A 44 -8.88 -9.07 -5.63
C GLU A 44 -9.77 -8.18 -4.77
N LEU A 45 -9.18 -7.43 -3.83
CA LEU A 45 -9.93 -6.47 -3.00
C LEU A 45 -10.60 -5.38 -3.85
N LYS A 46 -9.86 -4.78 -4.79
CA LYS A 46 -10.37 -3.72 -5.67
C LYS A 46 -11.53 -4.22 -6.52
N GLU A 47 -11.40 -5.39 -7.14
CA GLU A 47 -12.44 -5.96 -7.99
C GLU A 47 -13.65 -6.43 -7.17
N ASN A 48 -13.45 -6.94 -5.96
CA ASN A 48 -14.55 -7.29 -5.05
C ASN A 48 -15.35 -6.06 -4.61
N ILE A 49 -14.70 -4.90 -4.39
CA ILE A 49 -15.38 -3.63 -4.08
C ILE A 49 -16.16 -3.14 -5.31
N LYS A 50 -15.52 -3.12 -6.49
CA LYS A 50 -16.18 -2.72 -7.74
C LYS A 50 -17.42 -3.56 -8.05
N ARG A 51 -17.39 -4.86 -7.78
CA ARG A 51 -18.53 -5.76 -8.02
C ARG A 51 -19.72 -5.49 -7.08
N GLN A 52 -19.47 -4.91 -5.90
CA GLN A 52 -20.50 -4.59 -4.90
C GLN A 52 -21.06 -3.18 -5.05
N TRP A 53 -20.46 -2.36 -5.92
CA TRP A 53 -20.86 -0.98 -6.18
C TRP A 53 -21.72 -0.91 -7.45
#